data_AF-A0A285NC12-F1
#
_entry.id   AF-A0A285NC12-F1
#
_cell.length_a   1.000
_cell.length_b   1.000
_cell.length_c   1.000
_cell.angle_alpha   90.00
_cell.angle_beta   90.00
_cell.angle_gamma   90.00
#
_symmetry.space_group_name_H-M   'P 1'
#
loop_
_entity.id
_entity.type
_entity.pdbx_description
1 polymer ?
#
loop_
_entity_poly.entity_id
_entity_poly.type
_entity_poly.pdbx_seq_one_letter_code
_entity_poly.pdbx_strand_id
1 'polypeptide(L)'
;MMANASKTLMLFNRTKINMPSQQSRALKTMSCRILALGLVGIFATTAFDVAAQSTISNVTAPQIASDFTFQPSSNIARMAQTNSSTANATSGETTHDTRNKPETVTIQSQSNSNILGPLKPFLLHSKDATITYLMPGAIVHRAGLDLALRSELENRALDFWQLSRQVRSKLPAFSVSPFLLRSRVEDRFQSSHYSSLYWQEEQQTGDASGTLSIHTLTYDHESEKVIGLQDLLGSQDDNHYRALLDLLNAYIRADIARQKSLRLGSSITPDQDAWLKEFSPTEEKLSTFNLVPSTENGLIAGLTFYFNPGLLGAEADGAYSVYVPSSIFATSLQPDYAANFGGEALKVNTYASNGLSSAMVHLRNLKEGDELAGSMVIEGEVPQNWCNGLHVTLLDGDEIVSEGAVTMEPNLQGFGLVDGMIRFRVEMDVNGEGGNPGRLTFEPYQVEQQDGQAVLKKGHGCDPQKSLTLPNPINDQISLSVVY
;
A
#
# COMPACT_ATOMS: atom_id res chain seq x y z
N MET A 1 45.81 10.80 -62.98
CA MET A 1 44.45 10.43 -62.55
C MET A 1 43.98 11.47 -61.54
N MET A 2 42.80 12.05 -61.79
CA MET A 2 42.17 13.23 -61.15
C MET A 2 42.12 13.11 -59.61
N ALA A 3 42.43 14.09 -58.75
CA ALA A 3 42.20 15.55 -58.63
C ALA A 3 40.91 15.96 -57.86
N ASN A 4 41.09 16.97 -57.00
CA ASN A 4 40.17 17.70 -56.09
C ASN A 4 39.79 17.00 -54.76
N ALA A 5 40.23 17.41 -53.57
CA ALA A 5 40.44 18.72 -52.92
C ALA A 5 39.14 19.47 -52.56
N SER A 6 38.84 19.56 -51.26
CA SER A 6 38.44 20.83 -50.62
C SER A 6 38.57 20.78 -49.11
N LYS A 7 39.36 21.73 -48.60
CA LYS A 7 39.47 22.17 -47.20
C LYS A 7 38.23 22.99 -46.85
N THR A 8 37.70 22.83 -45.63
CA THR A 8 36.93 23.91 -44.99
C THR A 8 37.36 24.09 -43.54
N LEU A 9 37.86 25.31 -43.33
CA LEU A 9 38.27 25.98 -42.11
C LEU A 9 37.00 26.37 -41.33
N MET A 10 36.92 26.12 -40.01
CA MET A 10 35.98 26.86 -39.15
C MET A 10 36.74 27.65 -38.09
N LEU A 11 36.62 28.97 -38.25
CA LEU A 11 37.12 30.00 -37.36
C LEU A 11 36.29 30.07 -36.08
N PHE A 12 37.01 30.27 -34.97
CA PHE A 12 36.49 30.91 -33.76
C PHE A 12 35.92 32.28 -34.11
N ASN A 13 34.67 32.54 -33.72
CA ASN A 13 34.15 33.91 -33.68
C ASN A 13 33.45 34.16 -32.34
N ARG A 14 34.05 35.05 -31.54
CA ARG A 14 33.50 35.63 -30.32
C ARG A 14 32.50 36.70 -30.72
N THR A 15 31.21 36.47 -30.46
CA THR A 15 30.20 37.52 -30.56
C THR A 15 29.83 38.01 -29.16
N LYS A 16 30.32 39.22 -28.84
CA LYS A 16 29.81 40.06 -27.75
C LYS A 16 28.37 40.46 -28.09
N ILE A 17 27.43 40.18 -27.20
CA ILE A 17 26.09 40.79 -27.25
C ILE A 17 26.09 41.96 -26.27
N ASN A 18 25.95 43.16 -26.84
CA ASN A 18 25.71 44.41 -26.13
C ASN A 18 24.28 44.39 -25.55
N MET A 19 24.14 44.61 -24.25
CA MET A 19 22.88 45.05 -23.62
C MET A 19 22.69 46.55 -23.86
N PRO A 20 21.53 47.02 -24.35
CA PRO A 20 21.17 48.41 -24.25
C PRO A 20 20.50 48.70 -22.91
N SER A 21 21.13 49.63 -22.18
CA SER A 21 20.59 50.37 -21.05
C SER A 21 19.50 51.34 -21.49
N GLN A 22 18.34 51.36 -20.82
CA GLN A 22 17.63 52.61 -20.50
C GLN A 22 16.84 52.52 -19.17
N GLN A 23 17.25 53.42 -18.28
CA GLN A 23 16.57 54.11 -17.17
C GLN A 23 15.17 54.64 -17.56
N SER A 24 14.21 55.03 -16.72
CA SER A 24 14.01 55.19 -15.27
C SER A 24 12.55 55.66 -15.03
N ARG A 25 12.16 55.75 -13.74
CA ARG A 25 10.98 56.45 -13.12
C ARG A 25 9.79 55.53 -12.82
N ALA A 26 9.19 55.51 -11.62
CA ALA A 26 9.40 56.26 -10.39
C ALA A 26 8.80 55.47 -9.21
N LEU A 27 9.54 55.34 -8.11
CA LEU A 27 8.99 54.96 -6.80
C LEU A 27 8.75 56.24 -5.99
N LYS A 28 7.51 56.46 -5.56
CA LYS A 28 7.17 57.44 -4.51
C LYS A 28 7.20 56.73 -3.16
N THR A 29 8.15 57.15 -2.33
CA THR A 29 8.16 56.99 -0.88
C THR A 29 7.06 57.84 -0.25
N MET A 30 6.29 57.29 0.68
CA MET A 30 5.58 58.08 1.68
C MET A 30 5.86 57.54 3.08
N SER A 31 6.58 58.37 3.83
CA SER A 31 6.85 58.26 5.26
C SER A 31 5.67 58.86 6.01
N CYS A 32 5.25 58.25 7.13
CA CYS A 32 4.45 58.96 8.13
C CYS A 32 4.90 58.58 9.55
N ARG A 33 5.52 59.55 10.22
CA ARG A 33 5.68 59.63 11.67
C ARG A 33 4.36 60.16 12.24
N ILE A 34 3.88 59.62 13.36
CA ILE A 34 3.06 60.37 14.31
C ILE A 34 3.57 60.11 15.73
N LEU A 35 3.80 61.21 16.44
CA LEU A 35 4.18 61.30 17.84
C LEU A 35 2.92 61.69 18.65
N ALA A 36 2.78 61.04 19.81
CA ALA A 36 2.00 61.32 21.03
C ALA A 36 1.01 62.50 21.13
N LEU A 37 -0.16 62.24 21.73
CA LEU A 37 -0.66 62.95 22.93
C LEU A 37 -1.89 62.21 23.52
N GLY A 38 -1.90 62.06 24.85
CA GLY A 38 -2.93 61.32 25.58
C GLY A 38 -4.15 62.12 26.00
N LEU A 39 -5.19 61.42 26.47
CA LEU A 39 -6.15 61.97 27.41
C LEU A 39 -6.83 60.85 28.23
N VAL A 40 -7.01 61.19 29.50
CA VAL A 40 -7.55 60.44 30.63
C VAL A 40 -9.06 60.24 30.50
N GLY A 41 -9.58 59.09 30.95
CA GLY A 41 -11.02 58.86 31.09
C GLY A 41 -11.35 57.58 31.87
N ILE A 42 -11.82 57.77 33.09
CA ILE A 42 -12.28 56.81 34.11
C ILE A 42 -13.57 56.11 33.68
N PHE A 43 -13.77 54.80 33.97
CA PHE A 43 -14.99 54.25 34.61
C PHE A 43 -14.79 52.77 35.00
N ALA A 44 -15.48 52.41 36.09
CA ALA A 44 -15.26 51.23 36.93
C ALA A 44 -16.25 50.09 36.65
N THR A 45 -15.96 48.91 37.23
CA THR A 45 -16.88 47.81 37.63
C THR A 45 -17.69 47.13 36.50
N THR A 46 -17.76 45.81 36.34
CA THR A 46 -18.06 44.75 37.32
C THR A 46 -17.52 43.39 36.84
N ALA A 47 -17.17 42.54 37.80
CA ALA A 47 -16.96 41.12 37.62
C ALA A 47 -18.29 40.40 37.36
N PHE A 48 -18.29 39.40 36.49
CA PHE A 48 -19.24 38.29 36.51
C PHE A 48 -18.48 36.99 36.27
N ASP A 49 -18.32 36.24 37.36
CA ASP A 49 -18.07 34.81 37.38
C ASP A 49 -19.23 34.07 36.70
N VAL A 50 -18.90 33.18 35.76
CA VAL A 50 -19.73 32.02 35.46
C VAL A 50 -18.81 30.80 35.43
N ALA A 51 -18.72 30.15 36.58
CA ALA A 51 -18.24 28.80 36.71
C ALA A 51 -19.28 27.83 36.12
N ALA A 52 -18.91 27.12 35.06
CA ALA A 52 -19.61 25.91 34.63
C ALA A 52 -18.69 24.71 34.92
N GLN A 53 -18.91 24.11 36.08
CA GLN A 53 -18.37 22.80 36.44
C GLN A 53 -19.09 21.73 35.61
N SER A 54 -18.40 21.17 34.61
CA SER A 54 -18.79 19.88 34.03
C SER A 54 -18.05 18.78 34.76
N THR A 55 -18.72 18.15 35.73
CA THR A 55 -18.34 16.86 36.31
C THR A 55 -18.43 15.78 35.24
N ILE A 56 -17.30 15.45 34.63
CA ILE A 56 -17.16 14.21 33.85
C ILE A 56 -16.83 13.10 34.85
N SER A 57 -17.80 12.23 35.08
CA SER A 57 -17.64 11.01 35.85
C SER A 57 -16.63 10.09 35.14
N ASN A 58 -15.50 9.82 35.80
CA ASN A 58 -14.60 8.74 35.44
C ASN A 58 -15.35 7.39 35.57
N VAL A 59 -15.80 6.85 34.44
CA VAL A 59 -16.19 5.45 34.35
C VAL A 59 -14.92 4.67 33.98
N THR A 60 -14.36 3.99 34.98
CA THR A 60 -13.25 3.07 34.83
C THR A 60 -13.68 1.91 33.93
N ALA A 61 -13.14 1.83 32.72
CA ALA A 61 -13.25 0.64 31.88
C ALA A 61 -12.49 -0.54 32.54
N PRO A 62 -12.99 -1.78 32.45
CA PRO A 62 -12.31 -2.94 33.03
C PRO A 62 -10.99 -3.23 32.30
N GLN A 63 -9.89 -3.32 33.06
CA GLN A 63 -8.51 -3.63 32.61
C GLN A 63 -8.31 -5.07 32.11
N ILE A 64 -9.19 -5.62 31.28
CA ILE A 64 -9.04 -7.02 30.81
C ILE A 64 -8.19 -7.10 29.52
N ALA A 65 -7.87 -5.97 28.88
CA ALA A 65 -7.24 -5.96 27.55
C ALA A 65 -5.70 -5.84 27.53
N SER A 66 -5.01 -5.65 28.67
CA SER A 66 -3.56 -5.38 28.65
C SER A 66 -2.63 -6.60 28.67
N ASP A 67 -3.15 -7.81 28.89
CA ASP A 67 -2.32 -9.00 29.13
C ASP A 67 -2.14 -9.91 27.89
N PHE A 68 -2.68 -9.53 26.74
CA PHE A 68 -2.50 -10.26 25.48
C PHE A 68 -1.68 -9.44 24.49
N THR A 69 -0.39 -9.30 24.77
CA THR A 69 0.56 -8.86 23.74
C THR A 69 0.81 -10.03 22.79
N PHE A 70 0.27 -9.93 21.58
CA PHE A 70 0.53 -10.88 20.50
C PHE A 70 2.02 -10.82 20.12
N GLN A 71 2.78 -11.89 20.38
CA GLN A 71 4.10 -12.07 19.78
C GLN A 71 3.95 -12.92 18.52
N PRO A 72 4.30 -12.42 17.33
CA PRO A 72 4.29 -13.23 16.12
C PRO A 72 5.29 -14.39 16.26
N SER A 73 4.89 -15.58 15.85
CA SER A 73 5.72 -16.78 15.87
C SER A 73 6.76 -16.71 14.73
N SER A 74 8.01 -16.41 15.07
CA SER A 74 9.16 -16.36 14.12
C SER A 74 9.67 -17.74 13.65
N ASN A 75 8.78 -18.73 13.48
CA ASN A 75 9.16 -20.10 13.15
C ASN A 75 8.74 -20.50 11.72
N ILE A 76 9.33 -19.87 10.69
CA ILE A 76 9.19 -20.33 9.29
C ILE A 76 10.57 -20.47 8.62
N ALA A 77 11.49 -21.23 9.24
CA ALA A 77 12.78 -21.54 8.59
C ALA A 77 13.25 -23.00 8.78
N ARG A 78 12.40 -23.95 9.21
CA ARG A 78 12.89 -25.31 9.52
C ARG A 78 12.04 -26.51 9.09
N MET A 79 11.06 -26.34 8.21
CA MET A 79 10.26 -27.46 7.69
C MET A 79 10.33 -27.54 6.16
N ALA A 80 11.53 -27.70 5.61
CA ALA A 80 11.71 -28.10 4.22
C ALA A 80 13.03 -28.86 4.03
N GLN A 81 13.25 -29.95 4.77
CA GLN A 81 14.28 -30.95 4.47
C GLN A 81 14.15 -32.14 5.41
N THR A 82 13.32 -33.13 5.04
CA THR A 82 13.55 -34.56 5.29
C THR A 82 12.44 -35.35 4.62
N ASN A 83 12.79 -36.16 3.60
CA ASN A 83 12.37 -37.56 3.47
C ASN A 83 12.87 -38.15 2.15
N SER A 84 13.95 -38.93 2.24
CA SER A 84 14.17 -40.07 1.34
C SER A 84 14.91 -41.17 2.10
N SER A 85 14.17 -42.18 2.58
CA SER A 85 14.70 -43.52 2.78
C SER A 85 13.57 -44.53 2.89
N THR A 86 13.56 -45.43 1.93
CA THR A 86 12.80 -46.68 1.81
C THR A 86 13.21 -47.69 2.88
N ALA A 87 12.24 -48.40 3.48
CA ALA A 87 12.42 -49.77 3.96
C ALA A 87 11.06 -50.50 4.17
N ASN A 88 10.98 -51.70 3.62
CA ASN A 88 9.94 -52.71 3.80
C ASN A 88 9.98 -53.33 5.21
N ALA A 89 8.83 -53.71 5.79
CA ALA A 89 8.56 -55.07 6.32
C ALA A 89 7.22 -55.19 7.09
N THR A 90 6.36 -56.06 6.55
CA THR A 90 5.58 -57.17 7.14
C THR A 90 5.03 -57.14 8.59
N SER A 91 3.69 -57.27 8.65
CA SER A 91 2.77 -57.94 9.59
C SER A 91 3.19 -58.36 11.02
N GLY A 92 2.34 -57.98 11.98
CA GLY A 92 2.18 -58.65 13.28
C GLY A 92 0.85 -58.24 13.95
N GLU A 93 0.09 -59.25 14.37
CA GLU A 93 -1.32 -59.20 14.79
C GLU A 93 -1.49 -59.12 16.32
N THR A 94 -2.69 -58.69 16.76
CA THR A 94 -3.35 -58.88 18.07
C THR A 94 -3.06 -57.92 19.25
N THR A 95 -4.08 -57.15 19.68
CA THR A 95 -4.95 -57.39 20.87
C THR A 95 -5.55 -56.09 21.45
N HIS A 96 -6.74 -56.24 22.03
CA HIS A 96 -7.63 -55.25 22.63
C HIS A 96 -7.01 -54.26 23.61
N ASP A 97 -7.35 -52.97 23.47
CA ASP A 97 -7.53 -52.07 24.62
C ASP A 97 -8.67 -51.06 24.36
N THR A 98 -9.63 -51.01 25.28
CA THR A 98 -10.76 -50.09 25.30
C THR A 98 -10.42 -48.91 26.21
N ARG A 99 -9.97 -47.79 25.62
CA ARG A 99 -9.88 -46.50 26.32
C ARG A 99 -10.29 -45.33 25.42
N ASN A 100 -11.27 -44.58 25.94
CA ASN A 100 -11.64 -43.20 25.64
C ASN A 100 -11.17 -42.65 24.29
N LYS A 101 -12.06 -42.80 23.31
CA LYS A 101 -11.99 -42.19 21.99
C LYS A 101 -12.00 -40.65 22.15
N PRO A 102 -10.92 -39.93 21.81
CA PRO A 102 -11.00 -38.49 21.67
C PRO A 102 -12.00 -38.17 20.56
N GLU A 103 -12.91 -37.25 20.86
CA GLU A 103 -13.90 -36.75 19.92
C GLU A 103 -13.15 -36.11 18.73
N THR A 104 -13.01 -36.89 17.65
CA THR A 104 -12.42 -36.42 16.41
C THR A 104 -13.39 -35.40 15.84
N VAL A 105 -13.12 -34.12 16.05
CA VAL A 105 -13.80 -33.05 15.32
C VAL A 105 -13.35 -33.18 13.87
N THR A 106 -14.15 -33.86 13.07
CA THR A 106 -14.04 -33.85 11.62
C THR A 106 -14.35 -32.43 11.19
N ILE A 107 -13.31 -31.61 10.97
CA ILE A 107 -13.44 -30.41 10.16
C ILE A 107 -13.80 -30.93 8.76
N GLN A 108 -15.09 -30.84 8.39
CA GLN A 108 -15.48 -30.93 6.99
C GLN A 108 -14.91 -29.70 6.30
N SER A 109 -13.62 -29.75 5.97
CA SER A 109 -13.06 -29.00 4.87
C SER A 109 -13.78 -29.54 3.64
N GLN A 110 -14.87 -28.89 3.23
CA GLN A 110 -15.30 -28.97 1.85
C GLN A 110 -14.28 -28.20 1.00
N SER A 111 -13.08 -28.77 0.89
CA SER A 111 -12.11 -28.41 -0.12
C SER A 111 -12.66 -28.93 -1.44
N ASN A 112 -13.58 -28.17 -2.02
CA ASN A 112 -13.94 -28.26 -3.43
C ASN A 112 -12.80 -27.63 -4.24
N SER A 113 -11.61 -28.25 -4.18
CA SER A 113 -10.37 -27.77 -4.79
C SER A 113 -10.36 -27.85 -6.32
N ASN A 114 -11.37 -28.50 -6.93
CA ASN A 114 -11.55 -28.55 -8.38
C ASN A 114 -12.56 -27.51 -8.94
N ILE A 115 -13.03 -26.56 -8.12
CA ILE A 115 -13.97 -25.47 -8.51
C ILE A 115 -13.41 -24.09 -8.08
N LEU A 116 -12.09 -23.93 -8.19
CA LEU A 116 -11.38 -22.68 -7.90
C LEU A 116 -11.18 -21.92 -9.20
N GLY A 117 -12.19 -21.11 -9.56
CA GLY A 117 -11.97 -20.03 -10.52
C GLY A 117 -10.96 -19.02 -9.94
N PRO A 118 -10.26 -18.27 -10.80
CA PRO A 118 -9.04 -17.53 -10.47
C PRO A 118 -9.17 -16.37 -9.47
N LEU A 119 -10.36 -16.00 -8.98
CA LEU A 119 -10.54 -14.74 -8.23
C LEU A 119 -11.39 -14.89 -6.96
N LYS A 120 -11.53 -16.10 -6.41
CA LYS A 120 -12.38 -16.24 -5.22
C LYS A 120 -11.67 -15.70 -3.97
N PRO A 121 -12.33 -14.82 -3.18
CA PRO A 121 -11.82 -14.45 -1.87
C PRO A 121 -11.60 -15.71 -1.03
N PHE A 122 -10.52 -15.72 -0.25
CA PHE A 122 -10.30 -16.75 0.74
C PHE A 122 -11.25 -16.44 1.91
N LEU A 123 -12.39 -17.14 1.90
CA LEU A 123 -13.46 -17.00 2.89
C LEU A 123 -13.46 -18.23 3.79
N LEU A 124 -13.24 -18.01 5.08
CA LEU A 124 -13.40 -19.04 6.10
C LEU A 124 -14.48 -18.57 7.07
N HIS A 125 -15.66 -19.19 6.96
CA HIS A 125 -16.77 -18.95 7.86
C HIS A 125 -16.87 -20.09 8.88
N SER A 126 -16.94 -19.72 10.15
CA SER A 126 -17.30 -20.63 11.24
C SER A 126 -18.39 -20.00 12.09
N LYS A 127 -18.98 -20.76 13.02
CA LYS A 127 -19.93 -20.21 14.00
C LYS A 127 -19.28 -19.16 14.92
N ASP A 128 -17.95 -19.18 15.01
CA ASP A 128 -17.20 -18.39 15.99
C ASP A 128 -16.51 -17.17 15.38
N ALA A 129 -16.08 -17.28 14.12
CA ALA A 129 -15.36 -16.25 13.43
C ALA A 129 -15.74 -16.18 11.94
N THR A 130 -15.75 -14.95 11.41
CA THR A 130 -15.77 -14.66 9.97
C THR A 130 -14.40 -14.15 9.56
N ILE A 131 -13.73 -14.89 8.69
CA ILE A 131 -12.39 -14.57 8.20
C ILE A 131 -12.50 -14.35 6.68
N THR A 132 -12.10 -13.17 6.23
CA THR A 132 -12.17 -12.77 4.83
C THR A 132 -10.84 -12.17 4.40
N TYR A 133 -10.17 -12.85 3.48
CA TYR A 133 -9.04 -12.29 2.73
C TYR A 133 -9.44 -12.11 1.26
N LEU A 134 -9.31 -10.89 0.76
CA LEU A 134 -9.43 -10.62 -0.66
C LEU A 134 -8.04 -10.69 -1.31
N MET A 135 -7.86 -11.70 -2.15
CA MET A 135 -6.61 -11.94 -2.89
C MET A 135 -6.54 -11.04 -4.13
N PRO A 136 -5.36 -10.56 -4.53
CA PRO A 136 -5.21 -9.85 -5.79
C PRO A 136 -5.30 -10.83 -6.97
N GLY A 137 -5.77 -10.33 -8.11
CA GLY A 137 -5.92 -11.15 -9.31
C GLY A 137 -4.61 -11.54 -9.99
N ALA A 138 -3.53 -10.79 -9.75
CA ALA A 138 -2.24 -11.00 -10.42
C ALA A 138 -1.53 -12.31 -10.01
N ILE A 139 -1.84 -12.85 -8.82
CA ILE A 139 -1.17 -14.04 -8.27
C ILE A 139 -1.56 -15.33 -9.01
N VAL A 140 -2.68 -15.32 -9.73
CA VAL A 140 -3.22 -16.48 -10.46
C VAL A 140 -2.21 -17.11 -11.42
N HIS A 141 -1.31 -16.30 -11.98
CA HIS A 141 -0.34 -16.75 -12.97
C HIS A 141 0.99 -17.21 -12.37
N ARG A 142 1.16 -17.13 -11.04
CA ARG A 142 2.41 -17.45 -10.34
C ARG A 142 2.15 -18.44 -9.20
N ALA A 143 2.13 -19.73 -9.55
CA ALA A 143 1.76 -20.80 -8.61
C ALA A 143 2.59 -20.83 -7.32
N GLY A 144 3.90 -20.56 -7.40
CA GLY A 144 4.77 -20.50 -6.21
C GLY A 144 4.39 -19.37 -5.25
N LEU A 145 4.14 -18.17 -5.79
CA LEU A 145 3.65 -17.03 -5.01
C LEU A 145 2.27 -17.29 -4.41
N ASP A 146 1.34 -17.86 -5.19
CA ASP A 146 -0.01 -18.22 -4.71
C ASP A 146 0.07 -19.17 -3.51
N LEU A 147 0.90 -20.22 -3.62
CA LEU A 147 1.10 -21.18 -2.56
C LEU A 147 1.71 -20.52 -1.31
N ALA A 148 2.74 -19.69 -1.48
CA ALA A 148 3.41 -19.00 -0.37
C ALA A 148 2.44 -18.05 0.35
N LEU A 149 1.69 -17.23 -0.39
CA LEU A 149 0.72 -16.31 0.19
C LEU A 149 -0.41 -17.09 0.88
N ARG A 150 -0.99 -18.10 0.23
CA ARG A 150 -2.06 -18.91 0.85
C ARG A 150 -1.61 -19.56 2.14
N SER A 151 -0.40 -20.12 2.16
CA SER A 151 0.15 -20.72 3.38
C SER A 151 0.27 -19.69 4.50
N GLU A 152 0.71 -18.47 4.20
CA GLU A 152 0.79 -17.39 5.18
C GLU A 152 -0.61 -17.02 5.70
N LEU A 153 -1.56 -16.74 4.80
CA LEU A 153 -2.92 -16.34 5.19
C LEU A 153 -3.68 -17.44 5.94
N GLU A 154 -3.46 -18.72 5.60
CA GLU A 154 -4.04 -19.86 6.30
C GLU A 154 -3.50 -20.00 7.73
N ASN A 155 -2.19 -19.82 7.92
CA ASN A 155 -1.59 -19.82 9.25
C ASN A 155 -2.15 -18.68 10.11
N ARG A 156 -2.27 -17.48 9.55
CA ARG A 156 -2.84 -16.32 10.24
C ARG A 156 -4.32 -16.51 10.57
N ALA A 157 -5.10 -17.05 9.63
CA ALA A 157 -6.49 -17.40 9.86
C ALA A 157 -6.65 -18.44 10.98
N LEU A 158 -5.77 -19.44 11.02
CA LEU A 158 -5.75 -20.46 12.06
C LEU A 158 -5.43 -19.85 13.43
N ASP A 159 -4.41 -19.01 13.52
CA ASP A 159 -4.02 -18.33 14.76
C ASP A 159 -5.16 -17.44 15.30
N PHE A 160 -5.76 -16.64 14.43
CA PHE A 160 -6.92 -15.81 14.79
C PHE A 160 -8.10 -16.66 15.26
N TRP A 161 -8.40 -17.76 14.54
CA TRP A 161 -9.47 -18.67 14.93
C TRP A 161 -9.20 -19.30 16.30
N GLN A 162 -7.98 -19.76 16.57
CA GLN A 162 -7.62 -20.32 17.88
C GLN A 162 -7.75 -19.28 19.00
N LEU A 163 -7.24 -18.07 18.78
CA LEU A 163 -7.37 -16.95 19.72
C LEU A 163 -8.85 -16.64 20.01
N SER A 164 -9.68 -16.59 18.96
CA SER A 164 -11.12 -16.32 19.10
C SER A 164 -11.82 -17.32 20.02
N ARG A 165 -11.45 -18.61 19.95
CA ARG A 165 -12.00 -19.66 20.82
C ARG A 165 -11.52 -19.51 22.25
N GLN A 166 -10.23 -19.18 22.45
CA GLN A 166 -9.69 -18.95 23.78
C GLN A 166 -10.39 -17.76 24.46
N VAL A 167 -10.58 -16.66 23.74
CA VAL A 167 -11.31 -15.49 24.26
C VAL A 167 -12.77 -15.84 24.52
N ARG A 168 -13.46 -16.49 23.57
CA ARG A 168 -14.86 -16.91 23.72
C ARG A 168 -15.08 -17.80 24.93
N SER A 169 -14.15 -18.71 25.23
CA SER A 169 -14.24 -19.58 26.42
C SER A 169 -14.28 -18.84 27.76
N LYS A 170 -13.82 -17.58 27.77
CA LYS A 170 -13.77 -16.70 28.95
C LYS A 170 -14.89 -15.67 28.98
N LEU A 171 -15.60 -15.48 27.86
CA LEU A 171 -16.72 -14.55 27.76
C LEU A 171 -18.01 -15.19 28.29
N PRO A 172 -18.93 -14.39 28.86
CA PRO A 172 -20.22 -14.88 29.28
C PRO A 172 -21.05 -15.36 28.07
N ALA A 173 -21.92 -16.36 28.29
CA ALA A 173 -22.67 -17.05 27.24
C ALA A 173 -23.58 -16.17 26.36
N PHE A 174 -23.84 -14.93 26.77
CA PHE A 174 -24.65 -13.96 26.02
C PHE A 174 -23.84 -13.09 25.05
N SER A 175 -22.50 -13.23 24.98
CA SER A 175 -21.69 -12.53 23.99
C SER A 175 -21.88 -13.17 22.62
N VAL A 176 -22.61 -12.48 21.74
CA VAL A 176 -23.05 -12.99 20.43
C VAL A 176 -22.24 -12.44 19.25
N SER A 177 -21.40 -11.42 19.48
CA SER A 177 -20.67 -10.77 18.39
C SER A 177 -19.64 -11.74 17.79
N PRO A 178 -19.71 -12.03 16.47
CA PRO A 178 -18.73 -12.89 15.83
C PRO A 178 -17.37 -12.20 15.82
N PHE A 179 -16.31 -12.99 15.94
CA PHE A 179 -14.96 -12.48 15.70
C PHE A 179 -14.82 -12.22 14.22
N LEU A 180 -14.24 -11.08 13.85
CA LEU A 180 -14.12 -10.67 12.46
C LEU A 180 -12.64 -10.47 12.15
N LEU A 181 -12.15 -11.12 11.10
CA LEU A 181 -10.88 -10.79 10.47
C LEU A 181 -11.17 -10.42 9.02
N ARG A 182 -10.77 -9.21 8.62
CA ARG A 182 -10.90 -8.73 7.25
C ARG A 182 -9.58 -8.20 6.75
N SER A 183 -9.26 -8.56 5.50
CA SER A 183 -8.07 -8.04 4.86
C SER A 183 -8.20 -8.03 3.34
N ARG A 184 -7.46 -7.10 2.73
CA ARG A 184 -7.25 -7.00 1.28
C ARG A 184 -5.75 -7.06 1.03
N VAL A 185 -5.36 -8.00 0.18
CA VAL A 185 -3.98 -8.13 -0.30
C VAL A 185 -3.83 -7.31 -1.57
N GLU A 186 -2.76 -6.51 -1.60
CA GLU A 186 -2.43 -5.57 -2.66
C GLU A 186 -1.01 -5.85 -3.14
N ASP A 187 -0.84 -5.88 -4.46
CA ASP A 187 0.46 -5.86 -5.08
C ASP A 187 1.10 -4.46 -4.93
N ARG A 188 2.35 -4.42 -4.47
CA ARG A 188 3.16 -3.20 -4.32
C ARG A 188 4.32 -3.13 -5.30
N PHE A 189 4.75 -4.27 -5.81
CA PHE A 189 5.77 -4.36 -6.85
C PHE A 189 5.65 -5.69 -7.58
N GLN A 190 5.90 -5.64 -8.88
CA GLN A 190 5.89 -6.79 -9.76
C GLN A 190 6.93 -6.65 -10.87
N SER A 191 7.79 -7.66 -11.02
CA SER A 191 8.69 -7.82 -12.15
C SER A 191 8.76 -9.29 -12.58
N SER A 192 9.61 -9.61 -13.56
CA SER A 192 9.91 -11.00 -13.90
C SER A 192 10.60 -11.77 -12.75
N HIS A 193 11.31 -11.07 -11.87
CA HIS A 193 12.16 -11.66 -10.84
C HIS A 193 11.58 -11.58 -9.44
N TYR A 194 10.81 -10.53 -9.12
CA TYR A 194 10.22 -10.35 -7.78
C TYR A 194 8.75 -9.95 -7.78
N SER A 195 8.08 -10.29 -6.68
CA SER A 195 6.78 -9.76 -6.28
C SER A 195 6.85 -9.24 -4.87
N SER A 196 6.16 -8.14 -4.58
CA SER A 196 6.03 -7.59 -3.24
C SER A 196 4.57 -7.30 -2.96
N LEU A 197 4.05 -7.89 -1.88
CA LEU A 197 2.65 -7.83 -1.49
C LEU A 197 2.50 -7.11 -0.16
N TYR A 198 1.38 -6.42 0.00
CA TYR A 198 1.00 -5.68 1.19
C TYR A 198 -0.43 -6.03 1.58
N TRP A 199 -0.71 -6.15 2.87
CA TRP A 199 -2.09 -6.19 3.34
C TRP A 199 -2.26 -5.60 4.72
N GLN A 200 -3.46 -5.07 4.93
CA GLN A 200 -3.93 -4.61 6.22
C GLN A 200 -4.96 -5.59 6.76
N GLU A 201 -4.75 -6.10 7.97
CA GLU A 201 -5.68 -6.95 8.70
C GLU A 201 -6.38 -6.14 9.77
N GLU A 202 -7.70 -6.04 9.65
CA GLU A 202 -8.58 -5.55 10.69
C GLU A 202 -9.12 -6.76 11.47
N GLN A 203 -8.84 -6.80 12.76
CA GLN A 203 -9.29 -7.84 13.67
C GLN A 203 -10.24 -7.27 14.71
N GLN A 204 -11.50 -7.70 14.70
CA GLN A 204 -12.49 -7.34 15.71
C GLN A 204 -12.77 -8.53 16.62
N THR A 205 -12.63 -8.29 17.93
CA THR A 205 -12.89 -9.27 18.98
C THR A 205 -14.11 -8.82 19.80
N GLY A 206 -15.27 -9.39 19.49
CA GLY A 206 -16.52 -9.01 20.15
C GLY A 206 -16.93 -7.55 19.86
N ASP A 207 -17.24 -6.80 20.91
CA ASP A 207 -17.70 -5.40 20.82
C ASP A 207 -16.56 -4.37 20.92
N ALA A 208 -15.30 -4.82 21.02
CA ALA A 208 -14.14 -3.94 21.04
C ALA A 208 -13.91 -3.30 19.66
N SER A 209 -13.28 -2.12 19.65
CA SER A 209 -12.73 -1.54 18.43
C SER A 209 -11.77 -2.53 17.77
N GLY A 210 -11.81 -2.62 16.44
CA GLY A 210 -10.89 -3.47 15.70
C GLY A 210 -9.43 -3.04 15.90
N THR A 211 -8.52 -4.00 15.95
CA THR A 211 -7.08 -3.76 15.89
C THR A 211 -6.64 -3.86 14.43
N LEU A 212 -5.82 -2.90 14.00
CA LEU A 212 -5.23 -2.89 12.65
C LEU A 212 -3.79 -3.40 12.70
N SER A 213 -3.45 -4.34 11.84
CA SER A 213 -2.07 -4.77 11.60
C SER A 213 -1.74 -4.78 10.12
N ILE A 214 -0.46 -4.55 9.81
CA ILE A 214 0.12 -4.46 8.47
C ILE A 214 1.12 -5.58 8.32
N HIS A 215 1.04 -6.23 7.17
CA HIS A 215 1.90 -7.35 6.79
C HIS A 215 2.36 -7.17 5.36
N THR A 216 3.48 -7.81 5.05
CA THR A 216 4.08 -7.81 3.73
C THR A 216 4.63 -9.17 3.39
N LEU A 217 4.75 -9.46 2.09
CA LEU A 217 5.41 -10.66 1.59
C LEU A 217 6.21 -10.27 0.35
N THR A 218 7.52 -10.49 0.39
CA THR A 218 8.39 -10.33 -0.79
C THR A 218 8.82 -11.70 -1.27
N TYR A 219 8.64 -11.97 -2.56
CA TYR A 219 8.87 -13.28 -3.16
C TYR A 219 9.82 -13.16 -4.35
N ASP A 220 10.78 -14.09 -4.40
CA ASP A 220 11.72 -14.28 -5.49
C ASP A 220 11.24 -15.42 -6.39
N HIS A 221 10.95 -15.11 -7.65
CA HIS A 221 10.43 -16.06 -8.63
C HIS A 221 11.49 -17.00 -9.19
N GLU A 222 12.76 -16.64 -9.12
CA GLU A 222 13.84 -17.51 -9.60
C GLU A 222 14.18 -18.59 -8.60
N SER A 223 14.24 -18.22 -7.32
CA SER A 223 14.52 -19.16 -6.24
C SER A 223 13.27 -19.75 -5.58
N GLU A 224 12.08 -19.36 -6.05
CA GLU A 224 10.76 -19.80 -5.60
C GLU A 224 10.56 -19.69 -4.07
N LYS A 225 11.09 -18.63 -3.46
CA LYS A 225 11.06 -18.44 -2.00
C LYS A 225 10.60 -17.04 -1.59
N VAL A 226 10.01 -16.96 -0.39
CA VAL A 226 9.85 -15.70 0.33
C VAL A 226 11.24 -15.23 0.78
N ILE A 227 11.55 -13.95 0.56
CA ILE A 227 12.83 -13.35 0.92
C ILE A 227 12.65 -12.25 1.97
N GLY A 228 13.60 -12.19 2.90
CA GLY A 228 13.68 -11.19 3.95
C GLY A 228 14.75 -10.13 3.69
N LEU A 229 14.91 -9.23 4.66
CA LEU A 229 15.90 -8.15 4.57
C LEU A 229 17.33 -8.70 4.52
N GLN A 230 17.62 -9.76 5.26
CA GLN A 230 18.92 -10.42 5.26
C GLN A 230 19.24 -11.13 3.93
N ASP A 231 18.24 -11.65 3.21
CA ASP A 231 18.47 -12.19 1.86
C ASP A 231 18.92 -11.07 0.91
N LEU A 232 18.32 -9.87 1.01
CA LEU A 232 18.63 -8.72 0.14
C LEU A 232 19.94 -8.02 0.50
N LEU A 233 20.17 -7.80 1.79
CA LEU A 233 21.19 -6.90 2.33
C LEU A 233 22.24 -7.58 3.20
N GLY A 234 22.08 -8.88 3.47
CA GLY A 234 23.01 -9.63 4.30
C GLY A 234 24.39 -9.54 3.68
N SER A 235 25.42 -9.35 4.50
CA SER A 235 26.81 -9.37 4.03
C SER A 235 27.51 -10.60 4.63
N GLN A 236 28.67 -10.98 4.10
CA GLN A 236 29.51 -12.01 4.72
C GLN A 236 30.10 -11.57 6.08
N ASP A 237 29.99 -10.28 6.44
CA ASP A 237 30.48 -9.70 7.70
C ASP A 237 29.33 -9.09 8.53
N ASP A 238 29.14 -9.64 9.74
CA ASP A 238 28.15 -9.18 10.71
C ASP A 238 28.29 -7.70 11.08
N ASN A 239 29.52 -7.16 11.09
CA ASN A 239 29.75 -5.76 11.45
C ASN A 239 29.23 -4.81 10.35
N HIS A 240 29.40 -5.18 9.08
CA HIS A 240 28.90 -4.39 7.96
C HIS A 240 27.37 -4.38 7.94
N TYR A 241 26.73 -5.54 8.18
CA TYR A 241 25.28 -5.62 8.25
C TYR A 241 24.73 -4.80 9.43
N ARG A 242 25.39 -4.85 10.60
CA ARG A 242 25.00 -4.02 11.74
C ARG A 242 25.14 -2.52 11.47
N ALA A 243 26.22 -2.09 10.83
CA ALA A 243 26.40 -0.69 10.45
C ALA A 243 25.33 -0.21 9.45
N LEU A 244 24.89 -1.09 8.55
CA LEU A 244 23.76 -0.82 7.66
C LEU A 244 22.44 -0.67 8.42
N LEU A 245 22.14 -1.56 9.37
CA LEU A 245 20.95 -1.44 10.20
C LEU A 245 20.95 -0.12 11.00
N ASP A 246 22.11 0.31 11.50
CA ASP A 246 22.25 1.61 12.18
C ASP A 246 21.98 2.80 11.23
N LEU A 247 22.44 2.71 9.99
CA LEU A 247 22.16 3.72 8.95
C LEU A 247 20.68 3.78 8.60
N LEU A 248 20.05 2.62 8.36
CA LEU A 248 18.61 2.52 8.11
C LEU A 248 17.81 3.07 9.29
N ASN A 249 18.20 2.75 10.52
CA ASN A 249 17.58 3.28 11.73
C ASN A 249 17.60 4.80 11.77
N ALA A 250 18.78 5.41 11.57
CA ALA A 250 18.93 6.86 11.60
C ALA A 250 18.03 7.54 10.56
N TYR A 251 17.98 6.99 9.34
CA TYR A 251 17.12 7.49 8.27
C TYR A 251 15.63 7.36 8.62
N ILE A 252 15.20 6.18 9.09
CA ILE A 252 13.81 5.90 9.46
C ILE A 252 13.36 6.82 10.59
N ARG A 253 14.14 6.96 11.66
CA ARG A 253 13.81 7.85 12.78
C ARG A 253 13.63 9.30 12.33
N ALA A 254 14.49 9.78 11.43
CA ALA A 254 14.39 11.14 10.88
C ALA A 254 13.10 11.33 10.07
N ASP A 255 12.74 10.37 9.21
CA ASP A 255 11.51 10.49 8.41
C ASP A 255 10.24 10.38 9.26
N ILE A 256 10.19 9.50 10.26
CA ILE A 256 9.04 9.42 11.18
C ILE A 256 8.89 10.72 11.97
N ALA A 257 9.99 11.30 12.45
CA ALA A 257 9.95 12.59 13.14
C ALA A 257 9.37 13.70 12.23
N ARG A 258 9.75 13.70 10.94
CA ARG A 258 9.16 14.60 9.93
C ARG A 258 7.67 14.34 9.75
N GLN A 259 7.23 13.09 9.62
CA GLN A 259 5.82 12.74 9.48
C GLN A 259 4.99 13.17 10.69
N LYS A 260 5.47 12.88 11.91
CA LYS A 260 4.84 13.34 13.16
C LYS A 260 4.73 14.85 13.21
N SER A 261 5.80 15.55 12.79
CA SER A 261 5.81 17.01 12.78
C SER A 261 4.71 17.60 11.90
N LEU A 262 4.49 17.01 10.72
CA LEU A 262 3.44 17.41 9.79
C LEU A 262 2.04 17.13 10.36
N ARG A 263 1.83 15.95 10.96
CA ARG A 263 0.53 15.57 11.55
C ARG A 263 0.15 16.45 12.74
N LEU A 264 1.12 16.80 13.58
CA LEU A 264 0.89 17.56 14.82
C LEU A 264 1.06 19.07 14.65
N GLY A 265 1.50 19.56 13.48
CA GLY A 265 1.75 20.98 13.23
C GLY A 265 2.85 21.58 14.11
N SER A 266 3.77 20.75 14.62
CA SER A 266 4.85 21.17 15.52
C SER A 266 6.16 20.47 15.15
N SER A 267 7.30 21.12 15.35
CA SER A 267 8.59 20.52 15.02
C SER A 267 8.99 19.46 16.06
N ILE A 268 9.17 18.23 15.62
CA ILE A 268 9.58 17.08 16.43
C ILE A 268 10.93 16.57 15.93
N THR A 269 11.87 16.40 16.85
CA THR A 269 13.15 15.73 16.56
C THR A 269 13.14 14.30 17.11
N PRO A 270 13.91 13.36 16.52
CA PRO A 270 13.94 11.97 16.97
C PRO A 270 14.29 11.76 18.46
N ASP A 271 15.01 12.70 19.09
CA ASP A 271 15.46 12.58 20.48
C ASP A 271 14.50 13.23 21.48
N GLN A 272 13.53 14.01 21.00
CA GLN A 272 12.47 14.63 21.82
C GLN A 272 11.25 13.73 21.96
N ASP A 273 11.00 12.87 20.97
CA ASP A 273 9.88 11.94 20.98
C ASP A 273 10.25 10.65 21.72
N ALA A 274 9.48 10.30 22.77
CA ALA A 274 9.80 9.15 23.63
C ALA A 274 9.82 7.83 22.84
N TRP A 275 8.86 7.62 21.94
CA TRP A 275 8.79 6.42 21.10
C TRP A 275 9.99 6.34 20.16
N LEU A 276 10.36 7.43 19.49
CA LEU A 276 11.50 7.45 18.57
C LEU A 276 12.85 7.37 19.27
N LYS A 277 12.98 7.94 20.46
CA LYS A 277 14.22 7.89 21.23
C LYS A 277 14.59 6.47 21.62
N GLU A 278 13.59 5.67 21.97
CA GLU A 278 13.77 4.27 22.37
C GLU A 278 13.65 3.29 21.18
N PHE A 279 13.26 3.79 20.01
CA PHE A 279 13.18 2.99 18.81
C PHE A 279 14.56 2.59 18.30
N SER A 280 14.88 1.32 18.49
CA SER A 280 15.93 0.61 17.79
C SER A 280 15.29 -0.48 16.92
N PRO A 281 15.32 -0.36 15.58
CA PRO A 281 14.82 -1.37 14.67
C PRO A 281 15.77 -2.55 14.70
N THR A 282 15.26 -3.67 15.22
CA THR A 282 15.83 -4.98 14.95
C THR A 282 15.45 -5.39 13.54
N GLU A 283 16.10 -6.43 13.00
CA GLU A 283 15.68 -7.02 11.72
C GLU A 283 14.20 -7.42 11.75
N GLU A 284 13.72 -7.98 12.87
CA GLU A 284 12.30 -8.28 13.09
C GLU A 284 11.39 -7.06 12.95
N LYS A 285 11.80 -5.88 13.45
CA LYS A 285 11.00 -4.64 13.28
C LYS A 285 11.05 -4.08 11.86
N LEU A 286 11.99 -4.54 11.04
CA LEU A 286 12.15 -4.16 9.63
C LEU A 286 11.68 -5.26 8.68
N SER A 287 11.15 -6.38 9.18
CA SER A 287 10.69 -7.48 8.32
C SER A 287 9.45 -7.11 7.51
N THR A 288 8.70 -6.09 7.95
CA THR A 288 7.54 -5.57 7.24
C THR A 288 7.97 -4.51 6.22
N PHE A 289 8.40 -4.96 5.04
CA PHE A 289 8.84 -4.07 3.96
C PHE A 289 8.31 -4.52 2.59
N ASN A 290 8.26 -3.59 1.65
CA ASN A 290 8.02 -3.87 0.24
C ASN A 290 9.09 -3.26 -0.67
N LEU A 291 9.29 -3.91 -1.82
CA LEU A 291 10.03 -3.35 -2.95
C LEU A 291 9.25 -2.16 -3.54
N VAL A 292 9.95 -1.13 -3.99
CA VAL A 292 9.35 0.07 -4.60
C VAL A 292 9.68 0.13 -6.09
N PRO A 293 8.69 0.28 -6.98
CA PRO A 293 8.94 0.38 -8.41
C PRO A 293 9.78 1.59 -8.77
N SER A 294 10.63 1.41 -9.78
CA SER A 294 11.50 2.46 -10.31
C SER A 294 10.90 3.18 -11.52
N THR A 295 11.37 4.40 -11.75
CA THR A 295 11.20 5.09 -13.04
C THR A 295 11.95 4.39 -14.17
N GLU A 296 12.92 3.55 -13.85
CA GLU A 296 13.57 2.64 -14.79
C GLU A 296 12.83 1.30 -14.83
N ASN A 297 12.36 0.91 -16.01
CA ASN A 297 11.45 -0.22 -16.16
C ASN A 297 12.01 -1.52 -15.58
N GLY A 298 11.20 -2.17 -14.74
CA GLY A 298 11.52 -3.46 -14.13
C GLY A 298 12.51 -3.41 -12.97
N LEU A 299 13.08 -2.23 -12.66
CA LEU A 299 14.00 -2.05 -11.55
C LEU A 299 13.28 -1.64 -10.26
N ILE A 300 14.00 -1.81 -9.15
CA ILE A 300 13.59 -1.50 -7.80
C ILE A 300 14.29 -0.21 -7.37
N ALA A 301 13.52 0.83 -7.05
CA ALA A 301 14.08 2.12 -6.62
C ALA A 301 14.55 2.10 -5.16
N GLY A 302 13.97 1.25 -4.32
CA GLY A 302 14.25 1.18 -2.90
C GLY A 302 13.30 0.27 -2.15
N LEU A 303 13.22 0.46 -0.83
CA LEU A 303 12.36 -0.30 0.08
C LEU A 303 11.39 0.65 0.79
N THR A 304 10.16 0.23 1.02
CA THR A 304 9.25 0.89 1.95
C THR A 304 9.05 0.03 3.18
N PHE A 305 9.45 0.51 4.36
CA PHE A 305 9.20 -0.15 5.64
C PHE A 305 7.88 0.33 6.23
N TYR A 306 7.10 -0.58 6.81
CA TYR A 306 5.83 -0.27 7.45
C TYR A 306 5.89 -0.56 8.94
N PHE A 307 5.29 0.32 9.72
CA PHE A 307 5.23 0.24 11.17
C PHE A 307 3.77 0.20 11.61
N ASN A 308 3.43 -0.89 12.29
CA ASN A 308 2.09 -1.11 12.83
C ASN A 308 1.64 0.04 13.75
N PRO A 309 0.33 0.38 13.76
CA PRO A 309 -0.23 1.29 14.75
C PRO A 309 0.18 0.89 16.18
N GLY A 310 0.46 1.88 17.03
CA GLY A 310 0.93 1.63 18.40
C GLY A 310 2.44 1.39 18.55
N LEU A 311 3.18 1.09 17.47
CA LEU A 311 4.62 0.81 17.57
C LEU A 311 5.46 2.07 17.76
N LEU A 312 5.14 3.14 17.02
CA LEU A 312 5.88 4.40 16.99
C LEU A 312 5.09 5.59 17.54
N GLY A 313 3.98 5.35 18.21
CA GLY A 313 3.07 6.37 18.71
C GLY A 313 1.81 5.76 19.30
N ALA A 314 0.81 6.58 19.60
CA ALA A 314 -0.50 6.06 20.01
C ALA A 314 -1.17 5.32 18.84
N GLU A 315 -2.07 4.38 19.13
CA GLU A 315 -2.81 3.67 18.07
C GLU A 315 -3.64 4.63 17.19
N ALA A 316 -4.13 5.72 17.78
CA ALA A 316 -4.83 6.80 17.08
C ALA A 316 -3.96 7.58 16.08
N ASP A 317 -2.63 7.50 16.17
CA ASP A 317 -1.74 8.06 15.15
C ASP A 317 -1.80 7.25 13.85
N GLY A 318 -2.33 6.03 13.91
CA GLY A 318 -2.34 5.07 12.81
C GLY A 318 -0.94 4.53 12.49
N ALA A 319 -0.83 3.96 11.30
CA ALA A 319 0.42 3.40 10.83
C ALA A 319 1.41 4.48 10.34
N TYR A 320 2.68 4.10 10.32
CA TYR A 320 3.73 4.86 9.64
C TYR A 320 4.36 4.01 8.54
N SER A 321 4.86 4.65 7.49
CA SER A 321 5.67 3.98 6.47
C SER A 321 6.83 4.87 6.06
N VAL A 322 7.99 4.30 5.76
CA VAL A 322 9.19 5.04 5.38
C VAL A 322 9.78 4.46 4.10
N TYR A 323 9.87 5.29 3.08
CA TYR A 323 10.61 4.98 1.86
C TYR A 323 12.10 5.24 2.04
N VAL A 324 12.91 4.21 1.83
CA VAL A 324 14.37 4.25 1.83
C VAL A 324 14.87 4.02 0.40
N PRO A 325 15.50 5.01 -0.25
CA PRO A 325 16.05 4.84 -1.58
C PRO A 325 17.23 3.86 -1.59
N SER A 326 17.36 3.12 -2.69
CA SER A 326 18.44 2.14 -2.90
C SER A 326 19.83 2.75 -2.75
N SER A 327 20.02 4.03 -3.08
CA SER A 327 21.29 4.74 -2.93
C SER A 327 21.85 4.75 -1.50
N ILE A 328 21.01 4.51 -0.47
CA ILE A 328 21.44 4.41 0.94
C ILE A 328 22.10 3.06 1.24
N PHE A 329 21.64 1.99 0.60
CA PHE A 329 22.04 0.61 0.93
C PHE A 329 22.63 -0.17 -0.26
N ALA A 330 22.79 0.46 -1.42
CA ALA A 330 23.21 -0.19 -2.66
C ALA A 330 24.55 -0.93 -2.52
N THR A 331 25.49 -0.39 -1.73
CA THR A 331 26.80 -1.01 -1.48
C THR A 331 26.71 -2.28 -0.64
N SER A 332 25.58 -2.50 0.03
CA SER A 332 25.32 -3.65 0.89
C SER A 332 24.36 -4.66 0.25
N LEU A 333 23.89 -4.40 -0.98
CA LEU A 333 23.08 -5.36 -1.72
C LEU A 333 23.91 -6.62 -2.00
N GLN A 334 23.30 -7.77 -1.78
CA GLN A 334 23.84 -9.04 -2.24
C GLN A 334 24.00 -9.01 -3.77
N PRO A 335 25.08 -9.58 -4.33
CA PRO A 335 25.38 -9.48 -5.76
C PRO A 335 24.25 -9.94 -6.68
N ASP A 336 23.52 -10.99 -6.27
CA ASP A 336 22.41 -11.57 -7.03
C ASP A 336 21.22 -10.61 -7.16
N TYR A 337 21.07 -9.66 -6.23
CA TYR A 337 19.98 -8.69 -6.22
C TYR A 337 20.40 -7.33 -6.80
N ALA A 338 21.69 -6.99 -6.76
CA ALA A 338 22.18 -5.65 -7.07
C ALA A 338 21.79 -5.16 -8.48
N ALA A 339 21.74 -6.04 -9.48
CA ALA A 339 21.36 -5.70 -10.85
C ALA A 339 19.89 -5.28 -11.00
N ASN A 340 19.04 -5.63 -10.03
CA ASN A 340 17.60 -5.34 -10.05
C ASN A 340 17.25 -4.02 -9.34
N PHE A 341 18.23 -3.31 -8.77
CA PHE A 341 18.00 -2.01 -8.13
C PHE A 341 18.56 -0.87 -8.99
N GLY A 342 17.78 0.21 -9.12
CA GLY A 342 18.15 1.37 -9.93
C GLY A 342 17.03 2.40 -10.06
N GLY A 343 17.36 3.56 -10.64
CA GLY A 343 16.44 4.69 -10.87
C GLY A 343 15.83 5.33 -9.61
N GLU A 344 14.84 6.18 -9.84
CA GLU A 344 14.11 6.91 -8.78
C GLU A 344 12.78 6.23 -8.47
N ALA A 345 12.22 6.46 -7.28
CA ALA A 345 10.90 5.94 -6.92
C ALA A 345 9.84 6.44 -7.89
N LEU A 346 9.10 5.50 -8.46
CA LEU A 346 7.93 5.81 -9.26
C LEU A 346 6.79 6.28 -8.34
N LYS A 347 6.34 7.52 -8.55
CA LYS A 347 5.27 8.14 -7.76
C LYS A 347 3.90 7.76 -8.31
N VAL A 348 3.37 6.65 -7.81
CA VAL A 348 2.06 6.14 -8.19
C VAL A 348 1.22 5.87 -6.95
N ASN A 349 -0.02 6.31 -6.98
CA ASN A 349 -1.01 6.07 -5.93
C ASN A 349 -1.97 4.97 -6.39
N THR A 350 -2.28 4.04 -5.49
CA THR A 350 -3.20 2.92 -5.77
C THR A 350 -4.54 3.18 -5.11
N TYR A 351 -5.60 3.03 -5.89
CA TYR A 351 -6.99 3.13 -5.43
C TYR A 351 -7.71 1.84 -5.73
N ALA A 352 -8.26 1.20 -4.71
CA ALA A 352 -9.02 -0.03 -4.84
C ALA A 352 -10.52 0.25 -4.85
N SER A 353 -11.28 -0.58 -5.56
CA SER A 353 -12.75 -0.56 -5.50
C SER A 353 -13.24 -0.94 -4.11
N ASN A 354 -14.40 -0.43 -3.72
CA ASN A 354 -15.04 -0.80 -2.46
C ASN A 354 -15.54 -2.25 -2.47
N GLY A 355 -15.75 -2.81 -1.28
CA GLY A 355 -16.33 -4.14 -1.11
C GLY A 355 -15.38 -5.28 -1.48
N LEU A 356 -15.90 -6.29 -2.20
CA LEU A 356 -15.18 -7.52 -2.55
C LEU A 356 -14.59 -7.51 -3.96
N SER A 357 -14.69 -6.40 -4.70
CA SER A 357 -14.01 -6.30 -5.99
C SER A 357 -12.50 -6.11 -5.78
N SER A 358 -11.72 -6.82 -6.59
CA SER A 358 -10.26 -6.71 -6.66
C SER A 358 -9.80 -5.63 -7.65
N ALA A 359 -10.72 -4.85 -8.21
CA ALA A 359 -10.37 -3.80 -9.14
C ALA A 359 -9.52 -2.73 -8.44
N MET A 360 -8.52 -2.24 -9.17
CA MET A 360 -7.62 -1.20 -8.69
C MET A 360 -7.19 -0.29 -9.84
N VAL A 361 -7.05 1.00 -9.56
CA VAL A 361 -6.54 2.00 -10.49
C VAL A 361 -5.26 2.56 -9.89
N HIS A 362 -4.21 2.60 -10.71
CA HIS A 362 -2.92 3.19 -10.34
C HIS A 362 -2.78 4.53 -11.04
N LEU A 363 -2.64 5.62 -10.29
CA LEU A 363 -2.55 6.98 -10.83
C LEU A 363 -1.17 7.57 -10.60
N ARG A 364 -0.58 8.10 -11.67
CA ARG A 364 0.71 8.78 -11.59
C ARG A 364 0.52 10.21 -11.10
N ASN A 365 1.27 10.60 -10.07
CA ASN A 365 1.30 11.97 -9.54
C ASN A 365 -0.07 12.57 -9.14
N LEU A 366 -1.11 11.76 -8.95
CA LEU A 366 -2.42 12.22 -8.48
C LEU A 366 -2.78 11.49 -7.19
N LYS A 367 -3.01 12.25 -6.10
CA LYS A 367 -3.41 11.74 -4.79
C LYS A 367 -4.81 12.24 -4.38
N GLU A 368 -5.38 11.67 -3.32
CA GLU A 368 -6.64 12.15 -2.76
C GLU A 368 -6.48 13.56 -2.20
N GLY A 369 -7.48 14.42 -2.47
CA GLY A 369 -7.51 15.83 -2.09
C GLY A 369 -6.65 16.73 -2.97
N ASP A 370 -6.05 16.23 -4.05
CA ASP A 370 -5.37 17.09 -5.03
C ASP A 370 -6.38 18.01 -5.73
N GLU A 371 -5.88 19.18 -6.13
CA GLU A 371 -6.63 20.17 -6.91
C GLU A 371 -6.50 19.90 -8.40
N LEU A 372 -7.63 19.80 -9.10
CA LEU A 372 -7.74 19.60 -10.53
C LEU A 372 -8.19 20.91 -11.19
N ALA A 373 -7.46 21.42 -12.16
CA ALA A 373 -7.84 22.67 -12.83
C ALA A 373 -7.33 22.74 -14.27
N GLY A 374 -8.14 23.34 -15.14
CA GLY A 374 -7.80 23.60 -16.54
C GLY A 374 -7.67 22.32 -17.37
N SER A 375 -6.95 22.42 -18.49
CA SER A 375 -6.64 21.28 -19.35
C SER A 375 -5.53 20.45 -18.72
N MET A 376 -5.84 19.20 -18.36
CA MET A 376 -4.91 18.32 -17.68
C MET A 376 -4.85 16.93 -18.31
N VAL A 377 -3.76 16.23 -18.01
CA VAL A 377 -3.52 14.85 -18.44
C VAL A 377 -3.39 13.97 -17.20
N ILE A 378 -4.22 12.94 -17.11
CA ILE A 378 -4.13 11.92 -16.07
C ILE A 378 -3.59 10.64 -16.71
N GLU A 379 -2.48 10.13 -16.17
CA GLU A 379 -1.89 8.87 -16.61
C GLU A 379 -2.04 7.83 -15.51
N GLY A 380 -2.38 6.61 -15.90
CA GLY A 380 -2.54 5.54 -14.94
C GLY A 380 -2.55 4.16 -15.53
N GLU A 381 -2.94 3.18 -14.71
CA GLU A 381 -3.17 1.81 -15.12
C GLU A 381 -4.47 1.29 -14.55
N VAL A 382 -5.15 0.45 -15.33
CA VAL A 382 -6.35 -0.28 -14.92
C VAL A 382 -6.19 -1.76 -15.21
N PRO A 383 -7.00 -2.64 -14.61
CA PRO A 383 -6.91 -4.07 -14.83
C PRO A 383 -7.15 -4.42 -16.31
N GLN A 384 -6.49 -5.45 -16.81
CA GLN A 384 -6.58 -5.85 -18.23
C GLN A 384 -8.01 -6.22 -18.65
N ASN A 385 -8.88 -6.63 -17.74
CA ASN A 385 -10.29 -6.86 -18.09
C ASN A 385 -11.08 -5.56 -18.36
N TRP A 386 -10.52 -4.38 -18.06
CA TRP A 386 -11.09 -3.08 -18.44
C TRP A 386 -10.65 -2.64 -19.85
N CYS A 387 -10.03 -3.54 -20.61
CA CYS A 387 -9.50 -3.27 -21.94
C CYS A 387 -10.54 -2.82 -22.98
N ASN A 388 -11.84 -3.01 -22.73
CA ASN A 388 -12.91 -2.47 -23.59
C ASN A 388 -13.06 -0.94 -23.46
N GLY A 389 -12.29 -0.33 -22.56
CA GLY A 389 -12.25 1.09 -22.24
C GLY A 389 -12.82 1.36 -20.84
N LEU A 390 -12.60 2.58 -20.38
CA LEU A 390 -13.09 3.08 -19.11
C LEU A 390 -13.68 4.48 -19.31
N HIS A 391 -14.59 4.86 -18.41
CA HIS A 391 -15.19 6.18 -18.34
C HIS A 391 -14.58 6.91 -17.14
N VAL A 392 -14.08 8.14 -17.36
CA VAL A 392 -13.57 8.99 -16.29
C VAL A 392 -14.41 10.24 -16.19
N THR A 393 -15.02 10.46 -15.04
CA THR A 393 -15.89 11.59 -14.78
C THR A 393 -15.46 12.32 -13.52
N LEU A 394 -15.52 13.65 -13.56
CA LEU A 394 -15.45 14.49 -12.38
C LEU A 394 -16.88 14.86 -11.98
N LEU A 395 -17.24 14.54 -10.74
CA LEU A 395 -18.59 14.77 -10.21
C LEU A 395 -18.57 15.82 -9.09
N ASP A 396 -19.60 16.67 -9.06
CA ASP A 396 -20.00 17.49 -7.91
C ASP A 396 -21.33 16.95 -7.37
N GLY A 397 -21.26 16.22 -6.25
CA GLY A 397 -22.36 15.36 -5.82
C GLY A 397 -22.66 14.31 -6.90
N ASP A 398 -23.79 14.49 -7.60
CA ASP A 398 -24.26 13.62 -8.69
C ASP A 398 -24.22 14.32 -10.07
N GLU A 399 -23.81 15.59 -10.14
CA GLU A 399 -23.69 16.33 -11.39
C GLU A 399 -22.33 16.10 -12.04
N ILE A 400 -22.32 15.83 -13.35
CA ILE A 400 -21.09 15.69 -14.13
C ILE A 400 -20.53 17.07 -14.45
N VAL A 401 -19.38 17.38 -13.87
CA VAL A 401 -18.64 18.63 -14.10
C VAL A 401 -17.80 18.53 -15.36
N SER A 402 -17.11 17.40 -15.53
CA SER A 402 -16.23 17.16 -16.67
C SER A 402 -16.15 15.67 -16.99
N GLU A 403 -15.98 15.34 -18.27
CA GLU A 403 -15.75 14.00 -18.77
C GLU A 403 -14.38 13.94 -19.45
N GLY A 404 -13.61 12.91 -19.14
CA GLY A 404 -12.27 12.71 -19.68
C GLY A 404 -12.30 11.94 -21.00
N ALA A 405 -11.55 12.42 -22.00
CA ALA A 405 -11.25 11.67 -23.21
C ALA A 405 -10.18 10.61 -22.91
N VAL A 406 -10.59 9.34 -22.84
CA VAL A 406 -9.72 8.22 -22.50
C VAL A 406 -9.07 7.60 -23.74
N THR A 407 -7.75 7.39 -23.66
CA THR A 407 -6.98 6.55 -24.58
C THR A 407 -6.35 5.38 -23.82
N MET A 408 -6.63 4.16 -24.26
CA MET A 408 -5.98 2.94 -23.74
C MET A 408 -4.65 2.71 -24.46
N GLU A 409 -3.61 2.36 -23.71
CA GLU A 409 -2.23 2.21 -24.20
C GLU A 409 -1.67 0.81 -23.90
N PRO A 410 -2.29 -0.28 -24.39
CA PRO A 410 -1.93 -1.65 -24.04
C PRO A 410 -0.52 -2.09 -24.48
N ASN A 411 0.11 -1.32 -25.38
CA ASN A 411 1.46 -1.59 -25.87
C ASN A 411 2.55 -0.96 -24.99
N LEU A 412 2.18 -0.08 -24.05
CA LEU A 412 3.12 0.47 -23.09
C LEU A 412 3.30 -0.51 -21.94
N GLN A 413 4.55 -0.64 -21.49
CA GLN A 413 4.86 -1.44 -20.31
C GLN A 413 4.18 -0.82 -19.08
N GLY A 414 3.70 -1.70 -18.20
CA GLY A 414 3.10 -1.26 -16.95
C GLY A 414 4.12 -0.63 -15.99
N PHE A 415 3.64 -0.02 -14.91
CA PHE A 415 4.42 0.62 -13.86
C PHE A 415 5.23 -0.36 -13.01
N GLY A 416 5.07 -1.67 -13.23
CA GLY A 416 5.70 -2.71 -12.40
C GLY A 416 5.07 -2.77 -11.01
N LEU A 417 3.80 -2.41 -10.88
CA LEU A 417 3.02 -2.59 -9.65
C LEU A 417 2.35 -3.94 -9.62
N VAL A 418 1.64 -4.29 -10.70
CA VAL A 418 0.75 -5.44 -10.77
C VAL A 418 0.80 -6.04 -12.18
N ASP A 419 0.81 -7.37 -12.29
CA ASP A 419 0.71 -8.04 -13.58
C ASP A 419 -0.69 -7.88 -14.18
N GLY A 420 -0.78 -7.82 -15.51
CA GLY A 420 -2.07 -7.73 -16.19
C GLY A 420 -2.76 -6.37 -16.03
N MET A 421 -1.99 -5.29 -15.87
CA MET A 421 -2.50 -3.92 -15.95
C MET A 421 -2.28 -3.35 -17.36
N ILE A 422 -3.18 -2.45 -17.77
CA ILE A 422 -3.11 -1.71 -19.03
C ILE A 422 -2.97 -0.22 -18.71
N ARG A 423 -1.97 0.41 -19.32
CA ARG A 423 -1.75 1.86 -19.26
C ARG A 423 -2.90 2.60 -19.92
N PHE A 424 -3.28 3.74 -19.35
CA PHE A 424 -4.24 4.65 -19.96
C PHE A 424 -3.79 6.10 -19.79
N ARG A 425 -4.33 6.94 -20.65
CA ARG A 425 -4.20 8.39 -20.62
C ARG A 425 -5.58 9.02 -20.72
N VAL A 426 -5.84 10.02 -19.89
CA VAL A 426 -7.08 10.81 -19.91
C VAL A 426 -6.70 12.25 -20.19
N GLU A 427 -7.35 12.85 -21.17
CA GLU A 427 -7.33 14.30 -21.37
C GLU A 427 -8.65 14.86 -20.86
N MET A 428 -8.58 15.80 -19.92
CA MET A 428 -9.77 16.35 -19.25
C MET A 428 -9.63 17.86 -19.11
N ASP A 429 -10.71 18.57 -19.41
CA ASP A 429 -10.83 20.01 -19.20
C ASP A 429 -11.70 20.26 -17.97
N VAL A 430 -11.08 20.73 -16.88
CA VAL A 430 -11.76 21.00 -15.62
C VAL A 430 -12.04 22.50 -15.52
N ASN A 431 -13.31 22.87 -15.66
CA ASN A 431 -13.78 24.24 -15.54
C ASN A 431 -14.15 24.53 -14.07
N GLY A 432 -13.51 25.52 -13.46
CA GLY A 432 -13.76 25.89 -12.07
C GLY A 432 -12.84 27.03 -11.61
N GLU A 433 -13.20 27.67 -10.50
CA GLU A 433 -12.35 28.64 -9.80
C GLU A 433 -11.46 27.97 -8.73
N GLY A 434 -11.45 26.64 -8.66
CA GLY A 434 -10.83 25.90 -7.56
C GLY A 434 -11.71 25.87 -6.30
N GLY A 435 -11.31 25.03 -5.35
CA GLY A 435 -11.86 25.03 -3.99
C GLY A 435 -13.17 24.27 -3.80
N ASN A 436 -13.78 23.73 -4.86
CA ASN A 436 -14.99 22.91 -4.71
C ASN A 436 -14.60 21.44 -4.48
N PRO A 437 -15.20 20.76 -3.50
CA PRO A 437 -14.99 19.32 -3.35
C PRO A 437 -15.62 18.59 -4.53
N GLY A 438 -14.89 17.67 -5.14
CA GLY A 438 -15.36 16.83 -6.22
C GLY A 438 -15.00 15.37 -6.02
N ARG A 439 -15.55 14.52 -6.87
CA ARG A 439 -15.24 13.09 -6.91
C ARG A 439 -14.84 12.67 -8.32
N LEU A 440 -13.57 12.36 -8.51
CA LEU A 440 -13.06 11.78 -9.75
C LEU A 440 -13.35 10.27 -9.75
N THR A 441 -14.08 9.80 -10.74
CA THR A 441 -14.62 8.44 -10.80
C THR A 441 -14.13 7.71 -12.04
N PHE A 442 -13.72 6.46 -11.86
CA PHE A 442 -13.23 5.55 -12.90
C PHE A 442 -14.17 4.35 -12.98
N GLU A 443 -14.81 4.16 -14.13
CA GLU A 443 -15.79 3.10 -14.36
C GLU A 443 -15.41 2.27 -15.58
N PRO A 444 -15.30 0.94 -15.49
CA PRO A 444 -15.11 0.12 -16.69
C PRO A 444 -16.37 0.14 -17.55
N TYR A 445 -16.21 0.13 -18.88
CA TYR A 445 -17.36 -0.09 -19.74
C TYR A 445 -17.93 -1.49 -19.55
N GLN A 446 -19.25 -1.59 -19.54
CA GLN A 446 -19.92 -2.88 -19.67
C GLN A 446 -19.53 -3.54 -20.99
N VAL A 447 -19.10 -4.79 -20.91
CA VAL A 447 -18.77 -5.60 -22.08
C VAL A 447 -20.00 -6.42 -22.44
N GLU A 448 -20.57 -6.17 -23.62
CA GLU A 448 -21.66 -6.97 -24.15
C GLU A 448 -21.14 -8.37 -24.49
N GLN A 449 -21.95 -9.40 -24.25
CA GLN A 449 -21.66 -10.76 -24.70
C GLN A 449 -22.64 -11.16 -25.79
N GLN A 450 -22.12 -11.66 -26.90
CA GLN A 450 -22.90 -12.28 -27.97
C GLN A 450 -22.39 -13.71 -28.15
N ASP A 451 -23.28 -14.69 -28.00
CA ASP A 451 -22.96 -16.12 -28.09
C ASP A 451 -21.83 -16.58 -27.14
N GLY A 452 -21.76 -15.97 -25.95
CA GLY A 452 -20.74 -16.26 -24.94
C GLY A 452 -19.36 -15.66 -25.24
N GLN A 453 -19.22 -14.88 -26.31
CA GLN A 453 -18.02 -14.13 -26.64
C GLN A 453 -18.20 -12.64 -26.33
N ALA A 454 -17.14 -12.00 -25.85
CA ALA A 454 -17.13 -10.56 -25.59
C ALA A 454 -17.20 -9.78 -26.92
N VAL A 455 -18.18 -8.89 -27.05
CA VAL A 455 -18.28 -7.92 -28.14
C VAL A 455 -17.52 -6.67 -27.73
N LEU A 456 -16.37 -6.46 -28.36
CA LEU A 456 -15.45 -5.40 -28.00
C LEU A 456 -15.67 -4.15 -28.86
N LYS A 457 -15.62 -2.96 -28.25
CA LYS A 457 -15.72 -1.67 -28.93
C LYS A 457 -14.54 -1.45 -29.87
N LYS A 458 -14.71 -0.67 -30.93
CA LYS A 458 -13.59 -0.27 -31.79
C LYS A 458 -12.55 0.50 -30.97
N GLY A 459 -11.28 0.11 -31.06
CA GLY A 459 -10.19 0.71 -30.27
C GLY A 459 -10.00 0.11 -28.88
N HIS A 460 -10.58 -1.06 -28.59
CA HIS A 460 -10.28 -1.82 -27.38
C HIS A 460 -8.80 -2.21 -27.31
N GLY A 461 -8.27 -2.32 -26.10
CA GLY A 461 -6.94 -2.85 -25.81
C GLY A 461 -6.91 -4.35 -25.51
N CYS A 462 -8.02 -5.06 -25.70
CA CYS A 462 -8.13 -6.47 -25.35
C CYS A 462 -7.43 -7.36 -26.38
N ASP A 463 -6.84 -8.45 -25.91
CA ASP A 463 -6.51 -9.60 -26.76
C ASP A 463 -7.76 -10.50 -26.85
N PRO A 464 -8.43 -10.59 -28.02
CA PRO A 464 -9.65 -11.37 -28.16
C PRO A 464 -9.43 -12.87 -27.97
N GLN A 465 -8.18 -13.36 -27.99
CA GLN A 465 -7.89 -14.78 -27.78
C GLN A 465 -7.74 -15.15 -26.30
N LYS A 466 -7.58 -14.16 -25.40
CA LYS A 466 -7.47 -14.42 -23.97
C LYS A 466 -8.86 -14.48 -23.33
N SER A 467 -9.06 -15.47 -22.47
CA SER A 467 -10.24 -15.50 -21.61
C SER A 467 -10.14 -14.34 -20.61
N LEU A 468 -11.11 -13.44 -20.64
CA LEU A 468 -11.17 -12.28 -19.75
C LEU A 468 -12.37 -12.43 -18.81
N THR A 469 -12.13 -12.24 -17.51
CA THR A 469 -13.22 -12.07 -16.55
C THR A 469 -13.84 -10.70 -16.76
N LEU A 470 -15.09 -10.62 -17.21
CA LEU A 470 -15.71 -9.34 -17.51
C LEU A 470 -15.83 -8.46 -16.24
N PRO A 471 -15.55 -7.15 -16.35
CA PRO A 471 -15.70 -6.23 -15.23
C PRO A 471 -17.18 -6.04 -14.91
N ASN A 472 -17.47 -5.76 -13.64
CA ASN A 472 -18.79 -5.35 -13.17
C ASN A 472 -18.74 -3.84 -12.88
N PRO A 473 -19.33 -2.97 -13.73
CA PRO A 473 -19.23 -1.52 -13.58
C PRO A 473 -19.68 -0.98 -12.22
N ILE A 474 -20.62 -1.64 -11.55
CA ILE A 474 -21.13 -1.22 -10.25
C ILE A 474 -20.14 -1.55 -9.13
N ASN A 475 -19.55 -2.75 -9.17
CA ASN A 475 -18.67 -3.21 -8.11
C ASN A 475 -17.21 -2.81 -8.33
N ASP A 476 -16.82 -2.56 -9.57
CA ASP A 476 -15.45 -2.25 -9.97
C ASP A 476 -15.20 -0.74 -10.09
N GLN A 477 -16.24 0.08 -9.87
CA GLN A 477 -16.09 1.54 -9.83
C GLN A 477 -15.11 1.96 -8.73
N ILE A 478 -14.23 2.89 -9.08
CA ILE A 478 -13.24 3.48 -8.16
C ILE A 478 -13.44 4.99 -8.17
N SER A 479 -13.50 5.57 -6.97
CA SER A 479 -13.68 7.00 -6.81
C SER A 479 -12.60 7.59 -5.91
N LEU A 480 -12.19 8.81 -6.25
CA LEU A 480 -11.19 9.61 -5.55
C LEU A 480 -11.79 10.96 -5.17
N SER A 481 -11.68 11.35 -3.90
CA SER A 481 -12.03 12.70 -3.47
C SER A 481 -10.97 13.68 -3.99
N VAL A 482 -11.39 14.76 -4.64
CA VAL A 482 -10.50 15.79 -5.20
C VAL A 482 -11.06 17.18 -4.90
N VAL A 483 -10.28 18.21 -5.19
CA VAL A 483 -10.73 19.60 -5.23
C VAL A 483 -10.67 20.06 -6.68
N TYR A 484 -11.58 20.92 -7.15
CA TYR A 484 -11.51 21.45 -8.52
C TYR A 484 -12.05 22.87 -8.67
#